data_AF-A0A5Q4SB75-F1
#
_entry.id   AF-A0A5Q4SB75-F1
#
_cell.length_a   1.000
_cell.length_b   1.000
_cell.length_c   1.000
_cell.angle_alpha   90.00
_cell.angle_beta   90.00
_cell.angle_gamma   90.00
#
_symmetry.space_group_name_H-M   'P 1'
#
loop_
_entity.id
_entity.type
_entity.pdbx_description
1 polymer ?
#
loop_
_entity_poly.entity_id
_entity_poly.type
_entity_poly.pdbx_seq_one_letter_code
_entity_poly.pdbx_strand_id
1 'polypeptide(L)'
;PSPAYLALARLGRVDSRLALSAADCAALESRAAEWLARGVDADYLTQALTAGLPDRVGSPVGLVRRRLTDKIPPHAPTAPTPPAPGAPVRLVMLECTECGTPGRPEALPDGLCRPCRSQGRDTALPAADHPSEEDVRAFAAGLRDMLKSP
;
A
#
# COMPACT_ATOMS: atom_id res chain seq x y z
N PRO A 1 -11.41 30.38 -4.59
CA PRO A 1 -10.01 29.99 -4.91
C PRO A 1 -9.90 28.46 -4.78
N SER A 2 -9.14 27.78 -5.64
CA SER A 2 -9.00 26.32 -5.54
C SER A 2 -8.20 25.91 -4.29
N PRO A 3 -8.30 24.65 -3.84
CA PRO A 3 -7.44 24.12 -2.79
C PRO A 3 -5.94 24.28 -3.11
N ALA A 4 -5.55 24.10 -4.38
CA ALA A 4 -4.17 24.28 -4.84
C ALA A 4 -3.68 25.72 -4.68
N TYR A 5 -4.50 26.70 -5.08
CA TYR A 5 -4.18 28.12 -4.88
C TYR A 5 -4.01 28.46 -3.40
N LEU A 6 -4.92 27.99 -2.55
CA LEU A 6 -4.85 28.24 -1.10
C LEU A 6 -3.61 27.61 -0.46
N ALA A 7 -3.21 26.41 -0.91
CA ALA A 7 -1.99 25.75 -0.45
C ALA A 7 -0.72 26.50 -0.88
N LEU A 8 -0.70 27.15 -2.05
CA LEU A 8 0.41 28.01 -2.47
C LEU A 8 0.44 29.32 -1.68
N ALA A 9 -0.71 29.96 -1.50
CA ALA A 9 -0.81 31.25 -0.81
C ALA A 9 -0.40 31.19 0.68
N ARG A 10 -0.47 30.01 1.30
CA ARG A 10 -0.03 29.82 2.70
C ARG A 10 1.49 29.63 2.85
N LEU A 11 2.23 29.33 1.78
CA LEU A 11 3.67 29.01 1.86
C LEU A 11 4.47 30.11 2.55
N GLY A 12 4.23 31.38 2.20
CA GLY A 12 4.94 32.52 2.81
C GLY A 12 4.69 32.69 4.31
N ARG A 13 3.59 32.13 4.86
CA ARG A 13 3.33 32.11 6.31
C ARG A 13 4.05 30.95 7.00
N VAL A 14 4.26 29.85 6.28
CA VAL A 14 4.97 28.66 6.77
C VAL A 14 6.47 28.90 6.74
N ASP A 15 6.99 29.47 5.65
CA ASP A 15 8.38 29.88 5.50
C ASP A 15 8.44 31.17 4.67
N SER A 16 8.94 32.25 5.27
CA SER A 16 8.97 33.58 4.65
C SER A 16 9.84 33.64 3.40
N ARG A 17 10.78 32.69 3.20
CA ARG A 17 11.58 32.56 1.97
C ARG A 17 10.73 32.17 0.76
N LEU A 18 9.50 31.69 0.97
CA LEU A 18 8.55 31.29 -0.07
C LEU A 18 7.34 32.25 -0.17
N ALA A 19 7.53 33.54 0.09
CA ALA A 19 6.50 34.54 -0.18
C ALA A 19 6.18 34.61 -1.68
N LEU A 20 4.94 34.30 -2.05
CA LEU A 20 4.43 34.32 -3.42
C LEU A 20 3.36 35.40 -3.56
N SER A 21 3.38 36.13 -4.67
CA SER A 21 2.30 37.05 -5.01
C SER A 21 1.05 36.28 -5.48
N ALA A 22 -0.10 36.97 -5.59
CA ALA A 22 -1.30 36.38 -6.18
C ALA A 22 -1.09 35.92 -7.63
N ALA A 23 -0.30 36.68 -8.41
CA ALA A 23 0.05 36.33 -9.78
C ALA A 23 0.93 35.06 -9.84
N ASP A 24 1.89 34.93 -8.93
CA ASP A 24 2.72 33.72 -8.82
C ASP A 24 1.87 32.50 -8.44
N CYS A 25 0.95 32.67 -7.49
CA CYS A 25 0.04 31.59 -7.09
C CYS A 25 -0.82 31.13 -8.27
N ALA A 26 -1.40 32.06 -9.03
CA ALA A 26 -2.19 31.74 -10.22
C ALA A 26 -1.36 31.03 -11.31
N ALA A 27 -0.11 31.47 -11.52
CA ALA A 27 0.79 30.86 -12.51
C ALA A 27 1.22 29.41 -12.15
N LEU A 28 1.23 29.08 -10.85
CA LEU A 28 1.64 27.77 -10.33
C LEU A 28 0.47 26.83 -10.05
N GLU A 29 -0.76 27.36 -10.01
CA GLU A 29 -1.96 26.65 -9.54
C GLU A 29 -2.21 25.34 -10.28
N SER A 30 -2.08 25.30 -11.61
CA SER A 30 -2.31 24.08 -12.39
C SER A 30 -1.36 22.95 -12.00
N ARG A 31 -0.08 23.26 -11.78
CA ARG A 31 0.92 22.26 -11.35
C ARG A 31 0.68 21.80 -9.92
N ALA A 32 0.27 22.69 -9.03
CA ALA A 32 -0.12 22.32 -7.68
C ALA A 32 -1.40 21.45 -7.68
N ALA A 33 -2.34 21.72 -8.58
CA ALA A 33 -3.53 20.91 -8.76
C ALA A 33 -3.20 19.50 -9.26
N GLU A 34 -2.20 19.35 -10.14
CA GLU A 34 -1.71 18.03 -10.58
C GLU A 34 -1.19 17.18 -9.41
N TRP A 35 -0.50 17.79 -8.44
CA TRP A 35 -0.09 17.08 -7.22
C TRP A 35 -1.30 16.56 -6.47
N LEU A 36 -2.29 17.43 -6.20
CA LEU A 36 -3.50 17.05 -5.48
C LEU A 36 -4.31 15.97 -6.22
N ALA A 37 -4.35 16.04 -7.55
CA ALA A 37 -5.00 15.03 -8.39
C ALA A 37 -4.32 13.64 -8.31
N ARG A 38 -3.06 13.57 -7.87
CA ARG A 38 -2.35 12.31 -7.60
C ARG A 38 -2.59 11.77 -6.19
N GLY A 39 -3.48 12.41 -5.43
CA GLY A 39 -3.96 11.93 -4.14
C GLY A 39 -3.16 12.44 -2.94
N VAL A 40 -2.26 13.40 -3.12
CA VAL A 40 -1.62 14.07 -1.97
C VAL A 40 -2.49 15.19 -1.45
N ASP A 41 -2.46 15.42 -0.14
CA ASP A 41 -3.16 16.54 0.48
C ASP A 41 -2.31 17.83 0.45
N ALA A 42 -2.92 18.93 0.92
CA ALA A 42 -2.27 20.22 0.95
C ALA A 42 -1.06 20.24 1.90
N ASP A 43 -1.11 19.50 3.01
CA ASP A 43 -0.08 19.49 4.06
C ASP A 43 1.17 18.79 3.56
N TYR A 44 1.00 17.64 2.90
CA TYR A 44 2.06 16.97 2.15
C TYR A 44 2.67 17.89 1.09
N LEU A 45 1.83 18.54 0.27
CA LEU A 45 2.30 19.49 -0.75
C LEU A 45 3.16 20.60 -0.12
N THR A 46 2.70 21.18 0.99
CA THR A 46 3.43 22.25 1.70
C THR A 46 4.76 21.75 2.24
N GLN A 47 4.77 20.59 2.91
CA GLN A 47 6.00 19.98 3.43
C GLN A 47 7.01 19.68 2.30
N ALA A 48 6.55 19.15 1.17
CA ALA A 48 7.41 18.85 0.03
C ALA A 48 8.04 20.12 -0.58
N LEU A 49 7.30 21.23 -0.59
CA LEU A 49 7.77 22.51 -1.10
C LEU A 49 8.72 23.23 -0.13
N THR A 50 8.55 23.06 1.19
CA THR A 50 9.38 23.71 2.22
C THR A 50 10.54 22.84 2.73
N ALA A 51 10.56 21.54 2.45
CA ALA A 51 11.62 20.65 2.92
C ALA A 51 12.98 20.96 2.28
N GLY A 52 14.00 21.21 3.10
CA GLY A 52 15.39 21.42 2.65
C GLY A 52 15.53 22.66 1.75
N LEU A 53 14.93 23.77 2.16
CA LEU A 53 15.13 25.06 1.49
C LEU A 53 16.57 25.57 1.74
N PRO A 54 17.23 26.14 0.71
CA PRO A 54 18.52 26.79 0.89
C PRO A 54 18.40 28.01 1.81
N ASP A 55 19.51 28.42 2.43
CA ASP A 55 19.54 29.57 3.35
C ASP A 55 18.97 30.84 2.72
N ARG A 56 19.21 31.05 1.43
CA ARG A 56 18.60 32.13 0.64
C ARG A 56 17.93 31.58 -0.60
N VAL A 57 16.71 32.04 -0.85
CA VAL A 57 15.93 31.74 -2.06
C VAL A 57 15.90 32.99 -2.93
N GLY A 58 16.65 32.99 -4.02
CA GLY A 58 16.70 34.14 -4.95
C GLY A 58 15.44 34.30 -5.81
N SER A 59 14.70 33.22 -6.04
CA SER A 59 13.41 33.24 -6.75
C SER A 59 12.44 32.22 -6.15
N PRO A 60 11.50 32.66 -5.29
CA PRO A 60 10.49 31.78 -4.69
C PRO A 60 9.65 31.06 -5.74
N VAL A 61 9.12 31.81 -6.72
CA VAL A 61 8.30 31.27 -7.82
C VAL A 61 9.08 30.26 -8.66
N GLY A 62 10.35 30.55 -8.98
CA GLY A 62 11.21 29.65 -9.76
C GLY A 62 11.50 28.33 -9.03
N LEU A 63 11.78 28.42 -7.72
CA LEU A 63 12.04 27.25 -6.88
C LEU A 63 10.80 26.37 -6.72
N VAL A 64 9.65 26.97 -6.42
CA VAL A 64 8.38 26.24 -6.26
C VAL A 64 7.98 25.59 -7.59
N ARG A 65 8.07 26.31 -8.71
CA ARG A 65 7.82 25.74 -10.05
C ARG A 65 8.68 24.50 -10.30
N ARG A 66 9.98 24.61 -10.03
CA ARG A 66 10.93 23.51 -10.23
C ARG A 66 10.57 22.31 -9.36
N ARG A 67 10.25 22.52 -8.07
CA ARG A 67 9.85 21.41 -7.19
C ARG A 67 8.55 20.77 -7.63
N LEU A 68 7.54 21.56 -8.01
CA LEU A 68 6.27 21.04 -8.51
C LEU A 68 6.44 20.16 -9.76
N THR A 69 7.45 20.44 -10.60
CA THR A 69 7.75 19.63 -11.79
C THR A 69 8.65 18.43 -11.47
N ASP A 70 9.78 18.66 -10.79
CA ASP A 70 10.81 17.64 -10.61
C ASP A 70 10.46 16.61 -9.53
N LYS A 71 9.63 16.99 -8.53
CA LYS A 71 9.29 16.14 -7.38
C LYS A 71 7.84 15.64 -7.39
N ILE A 72 7.17 15.72 -8.53
CA ILE A 72 5.76 15.34 -8.60
C ILE A 72 5.58 13.86 -8.22
N PRO A 73 4.67 13.53 -7.28
CA PRO A 73 4.45 12.14 -6.87
C PRO A 73 4.06 11.25 -8.05
N PRO A 74 4.40 9.95 -8.04
CA PRO A 74 3.82 9.02 -9.00
C PRO A 74 2.31 8.92 -8.79
N HIS A 75 1.58 8.44 -9.80
CA HIS A 75 0.17 8.11 -9.61
C HIS A 75 0.07 6.97 -8.59
N ALA A 76 -0.59 7.22 -7.46
CA ALA A 76 -0.98 6.14 -6.57
C ALA A 76 -1.91 5.20 -7.33
N PRO A 77 -1.72 3.86 -7.24
CA PRO A 77 -2.71 2.94 -7.78
C PRO A 77 -4.04 3.22 -7.08
N THR A 78 -5.01 3.72 -7.84
CA THR A 78 -6.36 3.94 -7.35
C THR A 78 -6.85 2.60 -6.82
N ALA A 79 -7.10 2.50 -5.51
CA ALA A 79 -7.85 1.38 -4.98
C ALA A 79 -9.11 1.23 -5.84
N PRO A 80 -9.45 0.00 -6.29
CA PRO A 80 -10.55 -0.17 -7.24
C PRO A 80 -11.80 0.47 -6.64
N THR A 81 -12.25 1.56 -7.26
CA THR A 81 -13.53 2.18 -6.94
C THR A 81 -14.58 1.09 -7.10
N PRO A 82 -15.44 0.85 -6.09
CA PRO A 82 -16.54 -0.08 -6.24
C PRO A 82 -17.29 0.28 -7.52
N PRO A 83 -17.54 -0.70 -8.43
CA PRO A 83 -18.23 -0.41 -9.67
C PRO A 83 -19.55 0.29 -9.36
N ALA A 84 -19.90 1.30 -10.16
CA ALA A 84 -21.19 1.97 -10.05
C ALA A 84 -22.32 0.91 -10.15
N PRO A 85 -23.44 1.09 -9.42
CA PRO A 85 -24.57 0.18 -9.51
C PRO A 85 -25.01 0.02 -10.98
N GLY A 86 -24.89 -1.19 -11.53
CA GLY A 86 -25.26 -1.50 -12.91
C GLY A 86 -24.10 -1.60 -13.92
N ALA A 87 -22.85 -1.35 -13.52
CA ALA A 87 -21.70 -1.67 -14.39
C ALA A 87 -21.55 -3.21 -14.52
N PRO A 88 -21.22 -3.74 -15.72
CA PRO A 88 -21.04 -5.17 -15.92
C PRO A 88 -19.88 -5.66 -15.05
N VAL A 89 -20.21 -6.34 -13.97
CA VAL A 89 -19.24 -7.00 -13.10
C VAL A 89 -18.65 -8.14 -13.92
N ARG A 90 -17.35 -8.11 -14.21
CA ARG A 90 -16.66 -9.31 -14.71
C ARG A 90 -16.67 -10.31 -13.57
N LEU A 91 -17.68 -11.18 -13.56
CA LEU A 91 -17.76 -12.28 -12.62
C LEU A 91 -16.70 -13.29 -13.04
N VAL A 92 -15.56 -13.28 -12.34
CA VAL A 92 -14.56 -14.32 -12.49
C VAL A 92 -15.14 -15.59 -11.86
N MET A 93 -15.43 -16.59 -12.69
CA MET A 93 -15.69 -17.94 -12.24
C MET A 93 -14.36 -18.66 -12.05
N LEU A 94 -14.18 -19.26 -10.88
CA LEU A 94 -13.07 -20.17 -10.60
C LEU A 94 -13.57 -21.61 -10.71
N GLU A 95 -12.66 -22.56 -10.83
CA GLU A 95 -12.96 -23.99 -10.82
C GLU A 95 -12.33 -24.64 -9.58
N CYS A 96 -13.03 -25.63 -9.00
CA CYS A 96 -12.46 -26.45 -7.95
C CYS A 96 -11.23 -27.19 -8.47
N THR A 97 -10.12 -27.05 -7.76
CA THR A 97 -8.84 -27.70 -8.12
C THR A 97 -8.90 -29.23 -8.10
N GLU A 98 -9.87 -29.82 -7.39
CA GLU A 98 -10.04 -31.27 -7.27
C GLU A 98 -11.04 -31.83 -8.28
N CYS A 99 -12.25 -31.26 -8.36
CA CYS A 99 -13.34 -31.82 -9.15
C CYS A 99 -13.79 -30.96 -10.34
N GLY A 100 -13.12 -29.83 -10.59
CA GLY A 100 -13.45 -28.92 -11.69
C GLY A 100 -14.79 -28.19 -11.56
N THR A 101 -15.50 -28.33 -10.42
CA THR A 101 -16.79 -27.67 -10.24
C THR A 101 -16.63 -26.15 -10.26
N PRO A 102 -17.30 -25.43 -11.17
CA PRO A 102 -17.19 -23.99 -11.26
C PRO A 102 -17.90 -23.31 -10.06
N GLY A 103 -17.34 -22.20 -9.59
CA GLY A 103 -17.86 -21.46 -8.46
C GLY A 103 -17.37 -20.02 -8.42
N ARG A 104 -18.07 -19.19 -7.64
CA ARG A 104 -17.58 -17.86 -7.29
C ARG A 104 -16.36 -17.99 -6.37
N PRO A 105 -15.46 -16.99 -6.30
CA PRO A 105 -14.29 -17.03 -5.42
C PRO A 105 -14.67 -17.34 -3.95
N GLU A 106 -15.79 -16.80 -3.47
CA GLU A 106 -16.25 -17.02 -2.09
C GLU A 106 -16.76 -18.45 -1.84
N ALA A 107 -17.17 -19.17 -2.89
CA ALA A 107 -17.62 -20.56 -2.80
C ALA A 107 -16.44 -21.57 -2.83
N LEU A 108 -15.26 -21.10 -3.25
CA LEU A 108 -14.03 -21.87 -3.43
C LEU A 108 -12.88 -21.32 -2.55
N PRO A 109 -13.04 -21.17 -1.21
CA PRO A 109 -11.92 -20.88 -0.33
C PRO A 109 -10.85 -21.96 -0.49
N ASP A 110 -9.59 -21.52 -0.56
CA ASP A 110 -8.42 -22.36 -0.84
C ASP A 110 -8.49 -23.13 -2.18
N GLY A 111 -9.34 -22.69 -3.12
CA GLY A 111 -9.50 -23.31 -4.43
C GLY A 111 -10.27 -24.63 -4.43
N LEU A 112 -10.96 -24.97 -3.34
CA LEU A 112 -11.71 -26.22 -3.20
C LEU A 112 -13.18 -25.95 -2.94
N CYS A 113 -14.09 -26.75 -3.51
CA CYS A 113 -15.51 -26.66 -3.25
C CYS A 113 -15.88 -27.28 -1.88
N ARG A 114 -17.05 -26.94 -1.34
CA ARG A 114 -17.47 -27.40 0.00
C ARG A 114 -17.38 -28.92 0.17
N PRO A 115 -17.85 -29.77 -0.78
CA PRO A 115 -17.68 -31.22 -0.71
C PRO A 115 -16.22 -31.69 -0.64
N CYS A 116 -15.35 -31.21 -1.55
CA CYS A 116 -13.94 -31.60 -1.59
C CYS A 116 -13.18 -31.15 -0.33
N ARG A 117 -13.53 -29.98 0.24
CA ARG A 117 -12.95 -29.52 1.51
C ARG A 117 -13.35 -30.38 2.71
N SER A 118 -14.54 -30.96 2.72
CA SER A 118 -14.94 -31.91 3.77
C SER A 118 -14.23 -33.25 3.63
N GLN A 119 -14.06 -33.74 2.40
CA GLN A 119 -13.41 -35.04 2.13
C GLN A 119 -11.92 -35.04 2.53
N GLY A 120 -11.19 -33.96 2.27
CA GLY A 120 -9.80 -33.81 2.72
C GLY A 120 -9.64 -33.63 4.24
N ARG A 121 -10.73 -33.32 4.96
CA ARG A 121 -10.73 -33.19 6.43
C ARG A 121 -10.98 -34.53 7.13
N ASP A 122 -11.65 -35.46 6.46
CA ASP A 122 -11.79 -36.85 6.92
C ASP A 122 -10.46 -37.63 6.81
N THR A 123 -9.51 -37.11 6.03
CA THR A 123 -8.10 -37.54 6.03
C THR A 123 -7.25 -36.75 7.01
N ALA A 124 -7.86 -36.18 8.06
CA ALA A 124 -7.09 -35.77 9.24
C ALA A 124 -6.23 -36.96 9.65
N LEU A 125 -4.95 -36.88 9.30
CA LEU A 125 -3.92 -37.75 9.83
C LEU A 125 -4.21 -37.85 11.33
N PRO A 126 -4.27 -39.08 11.90
CA PRO A 126 -4.47 -39.22 13.34
C PRO A 126 -3.52 -38.22 13.98
N ALA A 127 -4.07 -37.34 14.82
CA ALA A 127 -3.33 -36.23 15.44
C ALA A 127 -1.96 -36.77 15.78
N ALA A 128 -0.93 -36.30 15.06
CA ALA A 128 0.40 -36.84 15.20
C ALA A 128 0.69 -36.78 16.70
N ASP A 129 0.90 -37.95 17.31
CA ASP A 129 1.16 -38.06 18.73
C ASP A 129 2.44 -37.25 18.96
N HIS A 130 2.26 -36.00 19.39
CA HIS A 130 3.36 -35.07 19.50
C HIS A 130 4.19 -35.59 20.66
N PRO A 131 5.45 -36.00 20.43
CA PRO A 131 6.28 -36.52 21.50
C PRO A 131 6.33 -35.46 22.60
N SER A 132 6.13 -35.89 23.84
CA SER A 132 6.16 -34.97 24.97
C SER A 132 7.53 -34.31 25.06
N GLU A 133 7.63 -33.17 25.74
CA GLU A 133 8.94 -32.55 25.98
C GLU A 133 9.94 -33.52 26.64
N GLU A 134 9.44 -34.46 27.45
CA GLU A 134 10.26 -35.48 28.09
C GLU A 134 10.83 -36.48 27.06
N ASP A 135 10.02 -36.91 26.09
CA ASP A 135 10.46 -37.80 25.01
C ASP A 135 11.54 -37.14 24.14
N VAL A 136 11.33 -35.86 23.81
CA VAL A 136 12.30 -35.07 23.04
C VAL A 136 13.60 -34.87 23.82
N ARG A 137 13.51 -34.59 25.13
CA ARG A 137 14.70 -34.45 26.00
C ARG A 137 15.47 -35.76 26.13
N ALA A 138 14.77 -36.89 26.33
CA ALA A 138 15.37 -38.21 26.44
C ALA A 138 16.09 -38.62 25.14
N PHE A 139 15.45 -38.41 23.99
CA PHE A 139 16.06 -38.72 22.69
C PHE A 139 17.30 -37.87 22.41
N ALA A 140 17.23 -36.56 22.68
CA ALA A 140 18.38 -35.65 22.51
C ALA A 140 19.54 -35.98 23.45
N ALA A 141 19.27 -36.52 24.64
CA ALA A 141 20.32 -36.99 25.56
C ALA A 141 21.02 -38.24 25.01
N GLY A 142 20.27 -39.22 24.51
CA GLY A 142 20.82 -40.44 23.90
C GLY A 142 21.72 -40.15 22.70
N LEU A 143 21.31 -39.24 21.81
CA LEU A 143 22.15 -38.82 20.67
C LEU A 143 23.46 -38.15 21.13
N ARG A 144 23.41 -37.35 22.20
CA ARG A 144 24.61 -36.70 22.76
C ARG A 144 25.58 -37.70 23.37
N ASP A 145 25.09 -38.76 24.01
CA ASP A 145 25.93 -39.80 24.60
C ASP A 145 26.56 -40.71 23.53
N MET A 146 25.80 -41.00 22.46
CA MET A 146 26.35 -41.70 21.29
C MET A 146 27.49 -40.93 20.62
N LEU A 147 27.40 -39.60 20.55
CA LEU A 147 28.45 -38.74 19.99
C LEU A 147 29.66 -38.56 20.92
N LYS A 148 29.55 -38.94 22.20
CA LYS A 148 30.63 -38.84 23.20
C LYS A 148 31.36 -40.16 23.46
N SER A 149 30.87 -41.27 22.89
CA SER A 149 31.56 -42.56 22.97
C SER A 149 32.73 -42.56 21.96
N PRO A 150 33.96 -42.91 22.35
CA PRO A 150 35.16 -42.80 21.52
C PRO A 150 35.21 -43.78 20.33
#